data_AF-A0A1X7D037-F1
#
_entry.id   AF-A0A1X7D037-F1
#
_cell.length_a   1.000
_cell.length_b   1.000
_cell.length_c   1.000
_cell.angle_alpha   90.00
_cell.angle_beta   90.00
_cell.angle_gamma   90.00
#
_symmetry.space_group_name_H-M   'P 1'
#
loop_
_entity.id
_entity.type
_entity.pdbx_description
1 polymer ?
#
loop_
_entity_poly.entity_id
_entity_poly.type
_entity_poly.pdbx_seq_one_letter_code
_entity_poly.pdbx_strand_id
1 'polypeptide(L)'
;MSTRPRWRSESGGSARRPELLDALRLRGLDQDALAALETVLDDRAQFEKLLRATWDSRMPAATWRRMLTAELLELKAWSYRKLMACNAAPPKLDNAGRVFSLLPGYGFALHTIRRALPFAFLGVPVTCAFSRDNVGSGARVVAGIAAALGVKEALNAAQTDAATLLGSLPPRRIALAVVTGRRQTVANVSRILGAERVVGCTGRCAIEIRDGRDWEPTASSRMGRSCTIVRASFVKEGSRWRGRHAVWDPLVVVRRLHPSVIVDRTGTLVDTIGGYRCIQPDRGLNLSGFAADPQFGWPGDYLLAL
;
A
#
# COMPACT_ATOMS: atom_id res chain seq x y z
N MET A 1 11.74 8.72 44.45
CA MET A 1 12.13 9.42 43.21
C MET A 1 12.31 8.37 42.12
N SER A 2 11.37 8.29 41.17
CA SER A 2 11.37 7.28 40.10
C SER A 2 11.78 7.94 38.79
N THR A 3 12.97 7.61 38.30
CA THR A 3 13.53 8.10 37.05
C THR A 3 12.84 7.38 35.88
N ARG A 4 11.92 8.07 35.21
CA ARG A 4 11.34 7.63 33.94
C ARG A 4 12.44 7.43 32.89
N PRO A 5 12.37 6.39 32.04
CA PRO A 5 13.32 6.23 30.95
C PRO A 5 13.21 7.41 29.98
N ARG A 6 14.34 8.04 29.66
CA ARG A 6 14.47 8.97 28.52
C ARG A 6 14.15 8.18 27.25
N TRP A 7 12.97 8.42 26.70
CA TRP A 7 12.62 7.97 25.36
C TRP A 7 13.57 8.69 24.39
N ARG A 8 14.48 7.93 23.76
CA ARG A 8 15.27 8.44 22.64
C ARG A 8 14.31 8.93 21.58
N SER A 9 14.50 10.18 21.16
CA SER A 9 13.85 10.75 20.01
C SER A 9 14.34 10.01 18.76
N GLU A 10 13.54 9.06 18.27
CA GLU A 10 13.60 8.64 16.86
C GLU A 10 12.95 9.75 16.02
N SER A 11 13.57 10.93 16.01
CA SER A 11 13.26 12.01 15.08
C SER A 11 14.58 12.45 14.46
N GLY A 12 14.76 12.16 13.18
CA GLY A 12 15.97 12.55 12.49
C GLY A 12 16.16 11.90 11.13
N GLY A 13 15.08 11.66 10.41
CA GLY A 13 15.14 11.32 9.00
C GLY A 13 14.05 12.12 8.31
N SER A 14 14.34 13.37 7.97
CA SER A 14 13.69 13.96 6.80
C SER A 14 14.08 13.06 5.64
N ALA A 15 13.25 12.05 5.36
CA ALA A 15 13.43 11.19 4.22
C ALA A 15 13.45 12.14 3.02
N ARG A 16 14.62 12.34 2.41
CA ARG A 16 14.68 12.85 1.05
C ARG A 16 13.70 11.95 0.29
N ARG A 17 12.59 12.51 -0.19
CA ARG A 17 11.68 11.79 -1.06
C ARG A 17 12.58 11.17 -2.13
N PRO A 18 12.48 9.86 -2.40
CA PRO A 18 13.29 9.27 -3.45
C PRO A 18 13.02 10.09 -4.71
N GLU A 19 14.04 10.78 -5.24
CA GLU A 19 13.96 11.54 -6.50
C GLU A 19 13.37 10.64 -7.62
N LEU A 20 13.56 9.33 -7.46
CA LEU A 20 12.95 8.27 -8.24
C LEU A 20 11.40 8.23 -8.18
N LEU A 21 10.75 8.41 -7.02
CA LEU A 21 9.27 8.46 -6.96
C LEU A 21 8.74 9.68 -7.72
N ASP A 22 9.44 10.80 -7.64
CA ASP A 22 9.09 12.02 -8.39
C ASP A 22 9.34 11.85 -9.89
N ALA A 23 10.43 11.20 -10.27
CA ALA A 23 10.70 10.83 -11.66
C ALA A 23 9.64 9.86 -12.23
N LEU A 24 9.20 8.88 -11.44
CA LEU A 24 8.14 7.94 -11.84
C LEU A 24 6.81 8.64 -12.07
N ARG A 25 6.52 9.73 -11.35
CA ARG A 25 5.34 10.57 -11.60
C ARG A 25 5.36 11.26 -12.96
N LEU A 26 6.49 11.32 -13.65
CA LEU A 26 6.61 11.91 -14.98
C LEU A 26 6.49 10.87 -16.10
N ARG A 27 6.47 9.57 -15.79
CA ARG A 27 6.30 8.52 -16.82
C ARG A 27 4.89 8.51 -17.38
N GLY A 28 4.77 8.24 -18.68
CA GLY A 28 3.49 7.98 -19.34
C GLY A 28 2.88 6.66 -18.87
N LEU A 29 1.56 6.57 -18.95
CA LEU A 29 0.82 5.35 -18.69
C LEU A 29 0.88 4.42 -19.91
N ASP A 30 1.05 3.13 -19.67
CA ASP A 30 0.83 2.06 -20.64
C ASP A 30 -0.68 1.97 -20.93
N GLN A 31 -1.06 2.40 -22.13
CA GLN A 31 -2.47 2.46 -22.55
C GLN A 31 -3.04 1.06 -22.82
N ASP A 32 -2.21 0.11 -23.25
CA ASP A 32 -2.64 -1.27 -23.50
C ASP A 32 -2.97 -1.97 -22.18
N ALA A 33 -2.17 -1.72 -21.14
CA ALA A 33 -2.45 -2.20 -19.79
C ALA A 33 -3.78 -1.63 -19.23
N LEU A 34 -4.09 -0.36 -19.51
CA LEU A 34 -5.37 0.25 -19.13
C LEU A 34 -6.55 -0.37 -19.91
N ALA A 35 -6.42 -0.54 -21.22
CA ALA A 35 -7.46 -1.18 -22.04
C ALA A 35 -7.73 -2.64 -21.60
N ALA A 36 -6.68 -3.37 -21.20
CA ALA A 36 -6.82 -4.71 -20.64
C ALA A 36 -7.56 -4.68 -19.28
N LEU A 37 -7.27 -3.71 -18.42
CA LEU A 37 -7.99 -3.52 -17.16
C LEU A 37 -9.49 -3.22 -17.39
N GLU A 38 -9.81 -2.37 -18.36
CA GLU A 38 -11.19 -2.07 -18.76
C GLU A 38 -11.90 -3.33 -19.26
N THR A 39 -11.25 -4.09 -20.13
CA THR A 39 -11.76 -5.37 -20.63
C THR A 39 -12.05 -6.34 -19.49
N VAL A 40 -11.15 -6.46 -18.51
CA VAL A 40 -11.36 -7.33 -17.33
C VAL A 40 -12.54 -6.87 -16.48
N LEU A 41 -12.80 -5.56 -16.39
CA LEU A 41 -13.93 -5.02 -15.63
C LEU A 41 -15.27 -5.16 -16.36
N ASP A 42 -15.26 -5.07 -17.69
CA ASP A 42 -16.47 -5.09 -18.52
C ASP A 42 -16.86 -6.52 -18.96
N ASP A 43 -15.89 -7.43 -19.12
CA ASP A 43 -16.13 -8.84 -19.46
C ASP A 43 -16.20 -9.72 -18.20
N ARG A 44 -17.41 -10.21 -17.92
CA ARG A 44 -17.68 -11.11 -16.79
C ARG A 44 -16.80 -12.37 -16.81
N ALA A 45 -16.57 -13.00 -17.96
CA ALA A 45 -15.81 -14.24 -18.04
C ALA A 45 -14.32 -14.00 -17.71
N GLN A 46 -13.75 -12.89 -18.18
CA GLN A 46 -12.39 -12.48 -17.84
C GLN A 46 -12.26 -12.14 -16.36
N PHE A 47 -13.24 -11.42 -15.81
CA PHE A 47 -13.28 -11.11 -14.38
C PHE A 47 -13.34 -12.38 -13.52
N GLU A 48 -14.20 -13.35 -13.85
CA GLU A 48 -14.28 -14.64 -13.12
C GLU A 48 -12.98 -15.43 -13.19
N LYS A 49 -12.30 -15.40 -14.33
CA LYS A 49 -10.98 -16.04 -14.49
C LYS A 49 -9.95 -15.42 -13.55
N LEU A 50 -9.89 -14.08 -13.49
CA LEU A 50 -9.00 -13.37 -12.58
C LEU A 50 -9.37 -13.65 -11.12
N LEU A 51 -10.65 -13.63 -10.77
CA LEU A 51 -11.14 -13.89 -9.41
C LEU A 51 -10.69 -15.26 -8.90
N ARG A 52 -10.82 -16.31 -9.72
CA ARG A 52 -10.36 -17.66 -9.39
C ARG A 52 -8.83 -17.73 -9.25
N ALA A 53 -8.10 -17.08 -10.16
CA ALA A 53 -6.64 -17.07 -10.13
C ALA A 53 -6.04 -16.35 -8.92
N THR A 54 -6.81 -15.45 -8.29
CA THR A 54 -6.34 -14.53 -7.24
C THR A 54 -6.98 -14.77 -5.88
N TRP A 55 -7.80 -15.82 -5.74
CA TRP A 55 -8.62 -16.02 -4.55
C TRP A 55 -7.78 -16.13 -3.27
N ASP A 56 -8.10 -15.28 -2.29
CA ASP A 56 -7.57 -15.35 -0.94
C ASP A 56 -8.54 -16.14 -0.04
N SER A 57 -8.13 -17.36 0.31
CA SER A 57 -8.96 -18.31 1.09
C SER A 57 -9.31 -17.83 2.50
N ARG A 58 -8.68 -16.75 2.99
CA ARG A 58 -9.00 -16.14 4.29
C ARG A 58 -10.28 -15.30 4.24
N MET A 59 -10.84 -15.08 3.05
CA MET A 59 -12.04 -14.28 2.84
C MET A 59 -13.13 -15.12 2.16
N PRO A 60 -14.41 -14.97 2.56
CA PRO A 60 -15.53 -15.52 1.81
C PRO A 60 -15.50 -15.05 0.35
N ALA A 61 -15.86 -15.93 -0.59
CA ALA A 61 -15.78 -15.64 -2.03
C ALA A 61 -16.53 -14.36 -2.44
N ALA A 62 -17.72 -14.11 -1.86
CA ALA A 62 -18.48 -12.88 -2.12
C ALA A 62 -17.77 -11.62 -1.61
N THR A 63 -17.09 -11.70 -0.46
CA THR A 63 -16.27 -10.60 0.06
C THR A 63 -15.03 -10.39 -0.79
N TRP A 64 -14.37 -11.48 -1.20
CA TRP A 64 -13.22 -11.41 -2.10
C TRP A 64 -13.59 -10.72 -3.42
N ARG A 65 -14.71 -11.11 -4.04
CA ARG A 65 -15.26 -10.47 -5.24
C ARG A 65 -15.35 -8.96 -5.07
N ARG A 66 -16.08 -8.51 -4.03
CA ARG A 66 -16.29 -7.07 -3.78
C ARG A 66 -14.97 -6.33 -3.60
N MET A 67 -14.05 -6.91 -2.84
CA MET A 67 -12.73 -6.30 -2.61
C MET A 67 -11.93 -6.20 -3.91
N LEU A 68 -11.83 -7.28 -4.68
CA LEU A 68 -11.10 -7.27 -5.94
C LEU A 68 -11.71 -6.27 -6.93
N THR A 69 -13.03 -6.22 -7.06
CA THR A 69 -13.71 -5.21 -7.89
C THR A 69 -13.35 -3.80 -7.45
N ALA A 70 -13.41 -3.50 -6.15
CA ALA A 70 -13.08 -2.17 -5.63
C ALA A 70 -11.62 -1.77 -5.92
N GLU A 71 -10.65 -2.69 -5.76
CA GLU A 71 -9.25 -2.41 -6.08
C GLU A 71 -9.01 -2.17 -7.57
N LEU A 72 -9.64 -2.94 -8.45
CA LEU A 72 -9.49 -2.75 -9.90
C LEU A 72 -10.15 -1.44 -10.37
N LEU A 73 -11.29 -1.07 -9.79
CA LEU A 73 -11.92 0.22 -10.06
C LEU A 73 -11.06 1.39 -9.57
N GLU A 74 -10.41 1.27 -8.40
CA GLU A 74 -9.47 2.29 -7.94
C GLU A 74 -8.24 2.37 -8.85
N LEU A 75 -7.68 1.24 -9.28
CA LEU A 75 -6.57 1.23 -10.25
C LEU A 75 -6.97 1.92 -11.57
N LYS A 76 -8.20 1.68 -12.05
CA LYS A 76 -8.75 2.35 -13.24
C LYS A 76 -8.89 3.85 -13.01
N ALA A 77 -9.47 4.27 -11.88
CA ALA A 77 -9.62 5.68 -11.52
C ALA A 77 -8.25 6.38 -11.39
N TRP A 78 -7.27 5.74 -10.75
CA TRP A 78 -5.89 6.22 -10.68
C TRP A 78 -5.28 6.39 -12.07
N SER A 79 -5.48 5.41 -12.96
CA SER A 79 -4.95 5.44 -14.33
C SER A 79 -5.50 6.62 -15.12
N TYR A 80 -6.80 6.92 -15.02
CA TYR A 80 -7.36 8.12 -15.65
C TYR A 80 -6.84 9.43 -15.05
N ARG A 81 -6.75 9.54 -13.72
CA ARG A 81 -6.14 10.71 -13.07
C ARG A 81 -4.71 10.92 -13.57
N LYS A 82 -3.96 9.82 -13.73
CA LYS A 82 -2.60 9.83 -14.26
C LYS A 82 -2.56 10.32 -15.71
N LEU A 83 -3.45 9.84 -16.59
CA LEU A 83 -3.58 10.34 -17.96
C LEU A 83 -3.90 11.84 -18.00
N MET A 84 -4.85 12.31 -17.19
CA MET A 84 -5.23 13.72 -17.11
C MET A 84 -4.09 14.62 -16.62
N ALA A 85 -3.26 14.13 -15.69
CA ALA A 85 -2.12 14.87 -15.16
C ALA A 85 -0.93 14.93 -16.14
N CYS A 86 -0.81 13.98 -17.07
CA CYS A 86 0.31 13.90 -18.02
C CYS A 86 0.05 14.68 -19.31
N ASN A 87 -0.10 16.01 -19.22
CA ASN A 87 -0.16 16.90 -20.40
C ASN A 87 1.23 17.38 -20.90
N ALA A 88 2.33 16.90 -20.30
CA ALA A 88 3.68 17.27 -20.70
C ALA A 88 4.48 16.04 -21.14
N ALA A 89 5.26 16.18 -22.21
CA ALA A 89 6.07 15.11 -22.79
C ALA A 89 6.97 14.48 -21.70
N PRO A 90 6.97 13.14 -21.56
CA PRO A 90 7.74 12.49 -20.52
C PRO A 90 9.24 12.68 -20.78
N PRO A 91 10.04 13.09 -19.78
CA PRO A 91 11.48 12.96 -19.91
C PRO A 91 11.83 11.48 -20.10
N LYS A 92 12.74 11.18 -21.05
CA LYS A 92 13.34 9.85 -21.16
C LYS A 92 14.12 9.56 -19.88
N LEU A 93 13.50 8.84 -18.96
CA LEU A 93 14.18 8.30 -17.79
C LEU A 93 15.05 7.14 -18.22
N ASP A 94 16.33 7.21 -17.83
CA ASP A 94 17.26 6.11 -18.04
C ASP A 94 16.69 4.82 -17.41
N ASN A 95 16.57 3.79 -18.24
CA ASN A 95 15.78 2.58 -18.00
C ASN A 95 16.55 1.52 -17.19
N ALA A 96 17.63 1.88 -16.51
CA ALA A 96 18.59 0.89 -16.01
C ALA A 96 18.12 0.10 -14.77
N GLY A 97 17.10 0.55 -14.05
CA GLY A 97 16.74 -0.02 -12.75
C GLY A 97 15.33 -0.59 -12.67
N ARG A 98 15.18 -1.68 -11.90
CA ARG A 98 13.88 -2.35 -11.64
C ARG A 98 13.34 -2.05 -10.24
N VAL A 99 12.03 -2.18 -10.08
CA VAL A 99 11.34 -2.04 -8.80
C VAL A 99 11.13 -3.42 -8.18
N PHE A 100 11.47 -3.57 -6.91
CA PHE A 100 11.16 -4.76 -6.12
C PHE A 100 9.98 -4.50 -5.22
N SER A 101 8.93 -5.29 -5.35
CA SER A 101 7.77 -5.26 -4.46
C SER A 101 7.84 -6.44 -3.51
N LEU A 102 8.34 -6.20 -2.29
CA LEU A 102 8.47 -7.24 -1.26
C LEU A 102 7.13 -7.32 -0.51
N LEU A 103 6.37 -8.37 -0.80
CA LEU A 103 4.98 -8.53 -0.37
C LEU A 103 4.88 -9.31 0.95
N PRO A 104 3.83 -9.05 1.77
CA PRO A 104 3.64 -9.78 3.01
C PRO A 104 3.18 -11.21 2.71
N GLY A 105 3.19 -12.08 3.72
CA GLY A 105 2.78 -13.48 3.60
C GLY A 105 1.26 -13.71 3.45
N TYR A 106 0.53 -12.73 2.91
CA TYR A 106 -0.91 -12.79 2.73
C TYR A 106 -1.41 -11.72 1.75
N GLY A 107 -2.66 -11.81 1.27
CA GLY A 107 -3.30 -10.75 0.48
C GLY A 107 -2.55 -10.42 -0.80
N PHE A 108 -1.89 -11.42 -1.42
CA PHE A 108 -0.94 -11.21 -2.51
C PHE A 108 -1.52 -10.40 -3.66
N ALA A 109 -2.76 -10.69 -4.05
CA ALA A 109 -3.42 -9.98 -5.15
C ALA A 109 -3.65 -8.50 -4.81
N LEU A 110 -4.24 -8.21 -3.64
CA LEU A 110 -4.47 -6.83 -3.20
C LEU A 110 -3.16 -6.04 -3.13
N HIS A 111 -2.12 -6.62 -2.52
CA HIS A 111 -0.84 -5.93 -2.40
C HIS A 111 -0.13 -5.78 -3.75
N THR A 112 -0.22 -6.76 -4.65
CA THR A 112 0.30 -6.63 -6.02
C THR A 112 -0.40 -5.49 -6.75
N ILE A 113 -1.73 -5.42 -6.66
CA ILE A 113 -2.51 -4.34 -7.29
C ILE A 113 -2.13 -2.97 -6.72
N ARG A 114 -1.97 -2.86 -5.40
CA ARG A 114 -1.70 -1.58 -4.73
C ARG A 114 -0.25 -1.12 -4.74
N ARG A 115 0.71 -2.04 -4.94
CA ARG A 115 2.16 -1.80 -4.73
C ARG A 115 3.03 -2.12 -5.93
N ALA A 116 2.55 -2.92 -6.89
CA ALA A 116 3.32 -3.34 -8.05
C ALA A 116 2.70 -2.83 -9.35
N LEU A 117 1.39 -3.02 -9.55
CA LEU A 117 0.72 -2.61 -10.80
C LEU A 117 0.88 -1.14 -11.16
N PRO A 118 0.86 -0.16 -10.24
CA PRO A 118 1.10 1.23 -10.60
C PRO A 118 2.46 1.45 -11.28
N PHE A 119 3.49 0.69 -10.91
CA PHE A 119 4.80 0.77 -11.56
C PHE A 119 4.80 0.04 -12.91
N ALA A 120 4.16 -1.14 -12.97
CA ALA A 120 4.05 -1.90 -14.23
C ALA A 120 3.27 -1.11 -15.30
N PHE A 121 2.19 -0.44 -14.91
CA PHE A 121 1.41 0.46 -15.78
C PHE A 121 2.19 1.71 -16.20
N LEU A 122 3.34 2.00 -15.60
CA LEU A 122 4.27 3.06 -16.02
C LEU A 122 5.45 2.48 -16.83
N GLY A 123 5.34 1.24 -17.31
CA GLY A 123 6.37 0.54 -18.08
C GLY A 123 7.65 0.28 -17.27
N VAL A 124 7.58 0.26 -15.94
CA VAL A 124 8.74 -0.02 -15.09
C VAL A 124 8.77 -1.51 -14.78
N PRO A 125 9.88 -2.21 -15.03
CA PRO A 125 10.00 -3.61 -14.63
C PRO A 125 9.87 -3.78 -13.11
N VAL A 126 8.90 -4.59 -12.69
CA VAL A 126 8.60 -4.92 -11.30
C VAL A 126 8.82 -6.41 -11.06
N THR A 127 9.54 -6.73 -9.98
CA THR A 127 9.62 -8.09 -9.46
C THR A 127 8.96 -8.16 -8.09
N CYS A 128 7.86 -8.91 -7.98
CA CYS A 128 7.22 -9.24 -6.72
C CYS A 128 7.99 -10.38 -6.03
N ALA A 129 8.35 -10.19 -4.77
CA ALA A 129 9.06 -11.20 -3.99
C ALA A 129 8.35 -11.48 -2.66
N PHE A 130 8.53 -12.70 -2.16
CA PHE A 130 7.74 -13.26 -1.05
C PHE A 130 8.65 -13.89 0.00
N SER A 131 8.10 -14.23 1.17
CA SER A 131 8.78 -15.15 2.09
C SER A 131 8.90 -16.54 1.46
N ARG A 132 9.86 -17.34 1.93
CA ARG A 132 10.14 -18.70 1.43
C ARG A 132 8.87 -19.55 1.28
N ASP A 133 8.03 -19.59 2.32
CA ASP A 133 6.80 -20.40 2.32
C ASP A 133 5.73 -19.93 1.33
N ASN A 134 5.89 -18.73 0.76
CA ASN A 134 4.89 -18.06 -0.07
C ASN A 134 5.36 -17.82 -1.52
N VAL A 135 6.56 -18.28 -1.90
CA VAL A 135 7.08 -18.05 -3.26
C VAL A 135 6.14 -18.65 -4.31
N GLY A 136 5.79 -19.93 -4.19
CA GLY A 136 4.94 -20.61 -5.19
C GLY A 136 3.50 -20.08 -5.23
N SER A 137 2.88 -19.83 -4.08
CA SER A 137 1.51 -19.30 -4.01
C SER A 137 1.45 -17.85 -4.52
N GLY A 138 2.37 -17.00 -4.08
CA GLY A 138 2.49 -15.62 -4.53
C GLY A 138 2.79 -15.50 -6.03
N ALA A 139 3.71 -16.32 -6.55
CA ALA A 139 4.08 -16.30 -7.95
C ALA A 139 2.91 -16.65 -8.88
N ARG A 140 2.09 -17.65 -8.52
CA ARG A 140 0.88 -18.00 -9.28
C ARG A 140 -0.11 -16.84 -9.34
N VAL A 141 -0.33 -16.15 -8.23
CA VAL A 141 -1.23 -14.99 -8.16
C VAL A 141 -0.71 -13.84 -9.04
N VAL A 142 0.58 -13.52 -8.95
CA VAL A 142 1.20 -12.46 -9.77
C VAL A 142 1.13 -12.80 -11.25
N ALA A 143 1.41 -14.04 -11.63
CA ALA A 143 1.29 -14.49 -13.02
C ALA A 143 -0.14 -14.39 -13.54
N GLY A 144 -1.14 -14.73 -12.72
CA GLY A 144 -2.55 -14.59 -13.06
C GLY A 144 -2.95 -13.13 -13.31
N ILE A 145 -2.49 -12.21 -12.46
CA ILE A 145 -2.70 -10.76 -12.62
C ILE A 145 -1.99 -10.24 -13.87
N ALA A 146 -0.71 -10.57 -14.04
CA ALA A 146 0.09 -10.10 -15.17
C ALA A 146 -0.49 -10.58 -16.51
N ALA A 147 -0.99 -11.81 -16.56
CA ALA A 147 -1.64 -12.35 -17.74
C ALA A 147 -3.00 -11.67 -18.02
N ALA A 148 -3.82 -11.42 -16.98
CA ALA A 148 -5.13 -10.80 -17.15
C ALA A 148 -5.02 -9.33 -17.62
N LEU A 149 -3.98 -8.63 -17.20
CA LEU A 149 -3.79 -7.20 -17.49
C LEU A 149 -2.77 -6.94 -18.61
N GLY A 150 -2.29 -7.97 -19.30
CA GLY A 150 -1.35 -7.81 -20.42
C GLY A 150 0.06 -7.35 -20.06
N VAL A 151 0.44 -7.32 -18.77
CA VAL A 151 1.70 -6.72 -18.28
C VAL A 151 2.80 -7.74 -17.98
N LYS A 152 2.87 -8.87 -18.69
CA LYS A 152 3.83 -9.97 -18.39
C LYS A 152 5.30 -9.53 -18.47
N GLU A 153 5.63 -8.62 -19.38
CA GLU A 153 7.00 -8.11 -19.52
C GLU A 153 7.37 -7.13 -18.39
N ALA A 154 6.37 -6.45 -17.82
CA ALA A 154 6.56 -5.43 -16.79
C ALA A 154 6.34 -5.95 -15.35
N LEU A 155 5.57 -7.02 -15.14
CA LEU A 155 5.25 -7.55 -13.82
C LEU A 155 5.58 -9.04 -13.74
N ASN A 156 6.58 -9.37 -12.92
CA ASN A 156 7.03 -10.74 -12.71
C ASN A 156 7.12 -11.11 -11.24
N ALA A 157 7.07 -12.40 -10.94
CA ALA A 157 7.36 -12.93 -9.61
C ALA A 157 8.79 -13.44 -9.52
N ALA A 158 9.43 -13.24 -8.37
CA ALA A 158 10.71 -13.83 -8.06
C ALA A 158 10.60 -15.36 -7.99
N GLN A 159 11.61 -16.05 -8.51
CA GLN A 159 11.71 -17.51 -8.43
C GLN A 159 12.29 -17.99 -7.08
N THR A 160 12.81 -17.06 -6.28
CA THR A 160 13.39 -17.31 -4.96
C THR A 160 12.71 -16.43 -3.91
N ASP A 161 12.97 -16.73 -2.63
CA ASP A 161 12.49 -15.88 -1.54
C ASP A 161 13.16 -14.48 -1.57
N ALA A 162 12.51 -13.50 -0.96
CA ALA A 162 12.93 -12.11 -0.97
C ALA A 162 14.35 -11.89 -0.42
N ALA A 163 14.80 -12.67 0.58
CA ALA A 163 16.14 -12.52 1.13
C ALA A 163 17.18 -13.03 0.13
N THR A 164 16.94 -14.19 -0.49
CA THR A 164 17.80 -14.75 -1.54
C THR A 164 17.85 -13.85 -2.77
N LEU A 165 16.72 -13.29 -3.21
CA LEU A 165 16.66 -12.35 -4.35
C LEU A 165 17.49 -11.09 -4.09
N LEU A 166 17.39 -10.51 -2.89
CA LEU A 166 18.16 -9.32 -2.52
C LEU A 166 19.66 -9.60 -2.42
N GLY A 167 20.04 -10.82 -2.02
CA GLY A 167 21.44 -11.25 -1.95
C GLY A 167 22.08 -11.56 -3.31
N SER A 168 21.28 -11.91 -4.33
CA SER A 168 21.79 -12.38 -5.62
C SER A 168 21.99 -11.27 -6.67
N LEU A 169 21.47 -10.07 -6.43
CA LEU A 169 21.52 -8.97 -7.39
C LEU A 169 22.41 -7.82 -6.92
N PRO A 170 23.22 -7.24 -7.82
CA PRO A 170 23.95 -6.02 -7.50
C PRO A 170 22.97 -4.91 -7.09
N PRO A 171 23.16 -4.24 -5.94
CA PRO A 171 22.26 -3.19 -5.46
C PRO A 171 22.02 -2.05 -6.46
N ARG A 172 22.95 -1.84 -7.40
CA ARG A 172 22.86 -0.82 -8.46
C ARG A 172 21.80 -1.11 -9.52
N ARG A 173 21.37 -2.37 -9.66
CA ARG A 173 20.30 -2.77 -10.60
C ARG A 173 18.89 -2.59 -10.00
N ILE A 174 18.80 -2.32 -8.70
CA ILE A 174 17.54 -2.12 -8.00
C ILE A 174 17.34 -0.62 -7.83
N ALA A 175 16.36 -0.06 -8.54
CA ALA A 175 16.04 1.36 -8.44
C ALA A 175 15.28 1.66 -7.13
N LEU A 176 14.29 0.82 -6.80
CA LEU A 176 13.43 0.97 -5.63
C LEU A 176 13.06 -0.40 -5.07
N ALA A 177 13.01 -0.51 -3.75
CA ALA A 177 12.34 -1.59 -3.05
C ALA A 177 11.13 -1.03 -2.27
N VAL A 178 9.94 -1.51 -2.62
CA VAL A 178 8.69 -1.28 -1.91
C VAL A 178 8.49 -2.45 -0.95
N VAL A 179 8.57 -2.19 0.35
CA VAL A 179 8.54 -3.22 1.38
C VAL A 179 7.22 -3.16 2.15
N THR A 180 6.36 -4.16 1.96
CA THR A 180 5.10 -4.26 2.71
C THR A 180 5.23 -5.30 3.82
N GLY A 181 5.21 -4.85 5.08
CA GLY A 181 5.36 -5.77 6.21
C GLY A 181 5.95 -5.13 7.46
N ARG A 182 6.88 -5.83 8.11
CA ARG A 182 7.44 -5.39 9.40
C ARG A 182 8.47 -4.28 9.19
N ARG A 183 8.52 -3.32 10.13
CA ARG A 183 9.57 -2.28 10.18
C ARG A 183 11.00 -2.86 10.16
N GLN A 184 11.20 -3.99 10.85
CA GLN A 184 12.50 -4.68 10.85
C GLN A 184 12.92 -5.11 9.44
N THR A 185 11.96 -5.54 8.60
CA THR A 185 12.23 -5.88 7.21
C THR A 185 12.68 -4.65 6.43
N VAL A 186 12.01 -3.51 6.59
CA VAL A 186 12.42 -2.25 5.95
C VAL A 186 13.83 -1.86 6.37
N ALA A 187 14.15 -1.90 7.66
CA ALA A 187 15.48 -1.58 8.18
C ALA A 187 16.56 -2.51 7.60
N ASN A 188 16.27 -3.81 7.50
CA ASN A 188 17.21 -4.78 6.92
C ASN A 188 17.44 -4.54 5.43
N VAL A 189 16.39 -4.30 4.65
CA VAL A 189 16.50 -4.00 3.21
C VAL A 189 17.22 -2.67 2.99
N SER A 190 16.94 -1.66 3.80
CA SER A 190 17.62 -0.35 3.75
C SER A 190 19.13 -0.48 4.00
N ARG A 191 19.55 -1.39 4.88
CA ARG A 191 20.97 -1.68 5.11
C ARG A 191 21.66 -2.29 3.88
N ILE A 192 20.93 -3.06 3.08
CA ILE A 192 21.46 -3.74 1.89
C ILE A 192 21.51 -2.80 0.69
N LEU A 193 20.45 -2.00 0.47
CA LEU A 193 20.27 -1.24 -0.76
C LEU A 193 20.62 0.26 -0.65
N GLY A 194 20.69 0.79 0.58
CA GLY A 194 20.64 2.23 0.85
C GLY A 194 19.21 2.67 1.19
N ALA A 195 19.04 3.54 2.19
CA ALA A 195 17.73 3.98 2.67
C ALA A 195 16.96 4.79 1.61
N GLU A 196 17.67 5.49 0.72
CA GLU A 196 17.12 6.28 -0.38
C GLU A 196 16.42 5.44 -1.45
N ARG A 197 16.70 4.13 -1.50
CA ARG A 197 16.10 3.19 -2.45
C ARG A 197 14.99 2.34 -1.83
N VAL A 198 14.58 2.63 -0.60
CA VAL A 198 13.61 1.79 0.11
C VAL A 198 12.45 2.63 0.60
N VAL A 199 11.23 2.17 0.30
CA VAL A 199 10.00 2.70 0.87
C VAL A 199 9.25 1.59 1.58
N GLY A 200 8.74 1.88 2.77
CA GLY A 200 8.08 0.90 3.64
C GLY A 200 6.60 1.17 3.79
N CYS A 201 5.79 0.12 3.73
CA CYS A 201 4.37 0.12 4.06
C CYS A 201 4.18 -0.74 5.31
N THR A 202 4.35 -0.15 6.50
CA THR A 202 4.52 -0.88 7.76
C THR A 202 3.43 -0.62 8.80
N GLY A 203 2.34 0.03 8.37
CA GLY A 203 1.17 0.28 9.19
C GLY A 203 0.67 -1.00 9.89
N ARG A 204 0.23 -0.83 11.14
CA ARG A 204 0.01 -1.94 12.08
C ARG A 204 -1.45 -2.25 12.34
N CYS A 205 -2.33 -1.29 12.06
CA CYS A 205 -3.75 -1.36 12.41
C CYS A 205 -4.59 -0.31 11.68
N ALA A 206 -5.90 -0.48 11.72
CA ALA A 206 -6.82 0.64 11.60
C ALA A 206 -7.04 1.27 12.98
N ILE A 207 -7.31 2.57 13.00
CA ILE A 207 -7.91 3.25 14.15
C ILE A 207 -9.20 3.91 13.72
N GLU A 208 -10.17 4.00 14.62
CA GLU A 208 -11.48 4.59 14.35
C GLU A 208 -11.67 5.85 15.19
N ILE A 209 -12.15 6.93 14.58
CA ILE A 209 -12.47 8.19 15.25
C ILE A 209 -13.97 8.44 15.12
N ARG A 210 -14.64 8.64 16.25
CA ARG A 210 -16.09 8.70 16.39
C ARG A 210 -16.55 10.01 17.02
N ASP A 211 -17.83 10.30 16.86
CA ASP A 211 -18.47 11.39 17.58
C ASP A 211 -18.84 10.94 19.00
N GLY A 212 -18.99 11.89 19.92
CA GLY A 212 -19.19 11.64 21.35
C GLY A 212 -20.49 10.90 21.71
N ARG A 213 -21.38 10.69 20.74
CA ARG A 213 -22.66 9.98 20.91
C ARG A 213 -22.56 8.48 20.64
N ASP A 214 -21.46 8.01 20.04
CA ASP A 214 -21.33 6.63 19.54
C ASP A 214 -20.28 5.81 20.32
N TRP A 215 -20.60 5.42 21.55
CA TRP A 215 -19.71 4.56 22.35
C TRP A 215 -19.89 3.05 22.12
N GLU A 216 -20.76 2.62 21.21
CA GLU A 216 -20.95 1.18 21.00
C GLU A 216 -19.70 0.50 20.43
N PRO A 217 -19.10 -0.49 21.13
CA PRO A 217 -17.90 -1.17 20.65
C PRO A 217 -18.17 -1.77 19.26
N THR A 218 -17.36 -1.42 18.26
CA THR A 218 -17.44 -2.11 16.97
C THR A 218 -17.00 -3.55 17.20
N ALA A 219 -17.88 -4.50 16.85
CA ALA A 219 -17.57 -5.92 16.93
C ALA A 219 -16.29 -6.21 16.14
N SER A 220 -15.26 -6.75 16.80
CA SER A 220 -14.03 -7.12 16.10
C SER A 220 -14.37 -8.24 15.12
N SER A 221 -14.30 -7.98 13.82
CA SER A 221 -14.44 -9.05 12.85
C SER A 221 -13.24 -10.01 13.05
N ARG A 222 -13.52 -11.31 13.21
CA ARG A 222 -12.50 -12.38 13.30
C ARG A 222 -11.84 -12.62 11.94
N MET A 223 -11.42 -11.56 11.25
CA MET A 223 -10.56 -11.70 10.08
C MET A 223 -9.15 -12.01 10.56
N GLY A 224 -8.46 -12.93 9.87
CA GLY A 224 -7.06 -13.27 10.15
C GLY A 224 -6.11 -12.06 10.03
N ARG A 225 -4.81 -12.27 10.23
CA ARG A 225 -3.79 -11.20 10.23
C ARG A 225 -3.99 -10.19 9.07
N SER A 226 -4.40 -8.97 9.40
CA SER A 226 -4.55 -7.84 8.48
C SER A 226 -4.18 -6.53 9.19
N CYS A 227 -3.52 -5.62 8.48
CA CYS A 227 -3.22 -4.28 8.97
C CYS A 227 -4.46 -3.35 8.99
N THR A 228 -5.60 -3.81 8.47
CA THR A 228 -6.87 -3.06 8.46
C THR A 228 -7.79 -3.39 9.64
N ILE A 229 -7.37 -4.26 10.55
CA ILE A 229 -8.12 -4.54 11.77
C ILE A 229 -8.09 -3.32 12.68
N VAL A 230 -9.28 -2.85 13.10
CA VAL A 230 -9.42 -1.75 14.06
C VAL A 230 -8.84 -2.21 15.40
N ARG A 231 -7.78 -1.52 15.86
CA ARG A 231 -7.14 -1.82 17.16
C ARG A 231 -7.43 -0.80 18.25
N ALA A 232 -7.89 0.38 17.87
CA ALA A 232 -8.22 1.43 18.81
C ALA A 232 -9.34 2.30 18.23
N SER A 233 -10.23 2.73 19.11
CA SER A 233 -11.28 3.70 18.80
C SER A 233 -11.16 4.88 19.74
N PHE A 234 -11.39 6.08 19.21
CA PHE A 234 -11.32 7.34 19.96
C PHE A 234 -12.55 8.18 19.67
N VAL A 235 -12.98 8.97 20.65
CA VAL A 235 -14.00 10.01 20.48
C VAL A 235 -13.31 11.35 20.20
N LYS A 236 -13.78 12.08 19.20
CA LYS A 236 -13.29 13.42 18.89
C LYS A 236 -13.85 14.43 19.90
N GLU A 237 -12.96 15.18 20.55
CA GLU A 237 -13.31 16.26 21.49
C GLU A 237 -12.55 17.54 21.12
N GLY A 238 -13.22 18.41 20.37
CA GLY A 238 -12.56 19.56 19.76
C GLY A 238 -11.39 19.13 18.87
N SER A 239 -10.18 19.57 19.22
CA SER A 239 -8.93 19.21 18.52
C SER A 239 -8.22 17.98 19.10
N ARG A 240 -8.77 17.36 20.15
CA ARG A 240 -8.16 16.23 20.86
C ARG A 240 -8.97 14.95 20.67
N TRP A 241 -8.34 13.82 20.96
CA TRP A 241 -8.96 12.50 20.88
C TRP A 241 -9.04 11.85 22.26
N ARG A 242 -10.26 11.59 22.73
CA ARG A 242 -10.50 10.86 23.98
C ARG A 242 -10.45 9.36 23.72
N GLY A 243 -9.49 8.71 24.37
CA GLY A 243 -9.50 7.26 24.56
C GLY A 243 -10.21 6.90 25.86
N ARG A 244 -10.17 5.62 26.25
CA ARG A 244 -10.88 5.11 27.44
C ARG A 244 -10.52 5.83 28.75
N HIS A 245 -9.25 6.22 28.94
CA HIS A 245 -8.74 6.73 30.22
C HIS A 245 -8.07 8.11 30.14
N ALA A 246 -7.89 8.64 28.94
CA ALA A 246 -7.13 9.87 28.75
C ALA A 246 -7.49 10.54 27.42
N VAL A 247 -7.27 11.85 27.39
CA VAL A 247 -7.36 12.68 26.19
C VAL A 247 -5.96 12.83 25.59
N TRP A 248 -5.85 12.61 24.28
CA TRP A 248 -4.59 12.56 23.57
C TRP A 248 -4.51 13.60 22.46
N ASP A 249 -3.28 14.00 22.17
CA ASP A 249 -2.95 14.64 20.91
C ASP A 249 -3.07 13.64 19.74
N PRO A 250 -3.84 13.95 18.68
CA PRO A 250 -3.94 13.10 17.50
C PRO A 250 -2.59 12.71 16.90
N LEU A 251 -1.63 13.64 16.86
CA LEU A 251 -0.29 13.38 16.30
C LEU A 251 0.49 12.37 17.14
N VAL A 252 0.33 12.40 18.46
CA VAL A 252 0.95 11.43 19.37
C VAL A 252 0.34 10.05 19.17
N VAL A 253 -0.99 9.97 19.01
CA VAL A 253 -1.70 8.70 18.77
C VAL A 253 -1.23 8.06 17.47
N VAL A 254 -1.29 8.78 16.34
CA VAL A 254 -0.96 8.19 15.02
C VAL A 254 0.52 7.82 14.92
N ARG A 255 1.43 8.57 15.55
CA ARG A 255 2.86 8.19 15.58
C ARG A 255 3.12 6.92 16.38
N ARG A 256 2.44 6.76 17.53
CA ARG A 256 2.59 5.60 18.42
C ARG A 256 1.95 4.34 17.86
N LEU A 257 0.70 4.45 17.42
CA LEU A 257 -0.06 3.31 16.90
C LEU A 257 0.35 2.95 15.48
N HIS A 258 0.76 3.94 14.70
CA HIS A 258 1.20 3.78 13.32
C HIS A 258 0.15 3.05 12.47
N PRO A 259 -1.00 3.69 12.27
CA PRO A 259 -2.10 3.07 11.56
C PRO A 259 -1.79 2.92 10.06
N SER A 260 -2.33 1.88 9.44
CA SER A 260 -2.51 1.81 8.00
C SER A 260 -3.70 2.66 7.53
N VAL A 261 -4.68 2.91 8.40
CA VAL A 261 -5.82 3.76 8.06
C VAL A 261 -6.42 4.38 9.31
N ILE A 262 -6.85 5.63 9.17
CA ILE A 262 -7.66 6.35 10.16
C ILE A 262 -9.08 6.38 9.60
N VAL A 263 -10.00 5.67 10.24
CA VAL A 263 -11.42 5.64 9.86
C VAL A 263 -12.10 6.81 10.55
N ASP A 264 -12.51 7.81 9.77
CA ASP A 264 -13.28 8.96 10.23
C ASP A 264 -14.78 8.64 10.17
N ARG A 265 -15.37 8.30 11.32
CA ARG A 265 -16.82 8.16 11.47
C ARG A 265 -17.51 9.48 11.77
N THR A 266 -16.75 10.53 12.10
CA THR A 266 -17.33 11.84 12.44
C THR A 266 -17.75 12.64 11.22
N GLY A 267 -17.12 12.39 10.07
CA GLY A 267 -17.31 13.23 8.89
C GLY A 267 -16.52 14.55 8.92
N THR A 268 -15.79 14.82 10.00
CA THR A 268 -15.24 16.16 10.33
C THR A 268 -13.73 16.20 10.49
N LEU A 269 -13.02 15.08 10.26
CA LEU A 269 -11.57 15.11 10.29
C LEU A 269 -11.03 15.75 9.03
N VAL A 270 -9.87 16.40 9.18
CA VAL A 270 -9.06 16.78 8.03
C VAL A 270 -8.61 15.52 7.27
N ASP A 271 -8.43 15.69 5.97
CA ASP A 271 -8.00 14.66 5.02
C ASP A 271 -6.77 13.84 5.47
N THR A 272 -5.83 14.49 6.16
CA THR A 272 -4.62 13.83 6.66
C THR A 272 -4.28 14.27 8.08
N ILE A 273 -3.78 13.33 8.89
CA ILE A 273 -3.31 13.59 10.26
C ILE A 273 -1.92 13.00 10.40
N GLY A 274 -0.91 13.85 10.59
CA GLY A 274 0.49 13.41 10.69
C GLY A 274 1.00 12.67 9.45
N GLY A 275 0.43 12.98 8.27
CA GLY A 275 0.74 12.32 7.00
C GLY A 275 -0.03 11.02 6.73
N TYR A 276 -0.83 10.53 7.67
CA TYR A 276 -1.73 9.38 7.46
C TYR A 276 -3.07 9.86 6.89
N ARG A 277 -3.64 9.09 5.96
CA ARG A 277 -4.95 9.40 5.35
C ARG A 277 -6.11 9.08 6.31
N CYS A 278 -7.05 10.02 6.42
CA CYS A 278 -8.33 9.80 7.05
C CYS A 278 -9.38 9.41 5.99
N ILE A 279 -10.16 8.38 6.28
CA ILE A 279 -11.11 7.79 5.32
C ILE A 279 -12.48 7.68 5.97
N GLN A 280 -13.48 8.18 5.26
CA GLN A 280 -14.87 8.07 5.67
C GLN A 280 -15.48 6.82 5.02
N PRO A 281 -15.91 5.83 5.81
CA PRO A 281 -16.38 4.54 5.27
C PRO A 281 -17.69 4.65 4.50
N ASP A 282 -18.49 5.68 4.77
CA ASP A 282 -19.82 5.88 4.17
C ASP A 282 -19.79 6.83 2.95
N ARG A 283 -18.63 7.41 2.64
CA ARG A 283 -18.40 8.04 1.33
C ARG A 283 -17.84 7.01 0.37
N GLY A 284 -18.21 7.12 -0.92
CA GLY A 284 -17.67 6.27 -1.97
C GLY A 284 -16.17 6.11 -1.80
N LEU A 285 -15.70 4.86 -1.72
CA LEU A 285 -14.33 4.46 -1.35
C LEU A 285 -13.29 5.17 -2.22
N ASN A 286 -12.90 6.39 -1.83
CA ASN A 286 -11.73 7.05 -2.39
C ASN A 286 -10.52 6.49 -1.63
N LEU A 287 -9.89 5.47 -2.21
CA LEU A 287 -8.71 4.82 -1.62
C LEU A 287 -7.42 5.57 -1.95
N SER A 288 -7.50 6.76 -2.57
CA SER A 288 -6.33 7.59 -2.84
C SER A 288 -5.56 7.87 -1.55
N GLY A 289 -4.28 7.48 -1.54
CA GLY A 289 -3.41 7.66 -0.38
C GLY A 289 -3.69 6.69 0.79
N PHE A 290 -4.54 5.67 0.62
CA PHE A 290 -4.77 4.62 1.63
C PHE A 290 -3.44 3.99 2.08
N ALA A 291 -3.28 3.62 3.36
CA ALA A 291 -2.05 3.01 3.86
C ALA A 291 -0.75 3.77 3.56
N ALA A 292 -0.84 5.10 3.47
CA ALA A 292 0.32 5.98 3.54
C ALA A 292 1.13 5.70 4.80
N ASP A 293 2.44 5.60 4.64
CA ASP A 293 3.40 5.39 5.72
C ASP A 293 4.37 6.58 5.71
N PRO A 294 4.04 7.69 6.38
CA PRO A 294 4.90 8.86 6.46
C PRO A 294 6.19 8.59 7.25
N GLN A 295 6.31 7.47 7.98
CA GLN A 295 7.55 7.11 8.70
C GLN A 295 8.56 6.45 7.78
N PHE A 296 8.11 5.64 6.82
CA PHE A 296 8.97 4.91 5.88
C PHE A 296 8.79 5.37 4.43
N GLY A 297 8.23 6.56 4.22
CA GLY A 297 8.21 7.26 2.94
C GLY A 297 7.24 6.70 1.91
N TRP A 298 6.37 5.74 2.27
CA TRP A 298 5.36 5.27 1.33
C TRP A 298 4.22 6.31 1.21
N PRO A 299 3.93 6.83 0.00
CA PRO A 299 2.98 7.92 -0.19
C PRO A 299 1.51 7.48 -0.05
N GLY A 300 1.24 6.18 -0.01
CA GLY A 300 -0.10 5.60 -0.02
C GLY A 300 -0.35 4.72 -1.24
N ASP A 301 -1.42 3.93 -1.19
CA ASP A 301 -1.88 3.04 -2.26
C ASP A 301 -2.04 3.82 -3.56
N TYR A 302 -1.69 3.14 -4.66
CA TYR A 302 -1.77 3.69 -6.01
C TYR A 302 -0.95 4.95 -6.19
N LEU A 303 0.37 4.90 -5.87
CA LEU A 303 1.39 5.91 -6.16
C LEU A 303 0.78 7.28 -6.47
N LEU A 304 0.55 8.12 -5.46
CA LEU A 304 -0.20 9.39 -5.56
C LEU A 304 -0.10 9.99 -6.98
N ALA A 305 -1.15 9.73 -7.77
CA ALA A 305 -1.39 10.48 -9.00
C ALA A 305 -1.62 11.92 -8.54
N LEU A 306 -0.78 12.80 -9.05
CA LEU A 306 -0.60 14.20 -8.66
C LEU A 306 -1.92 14.90 -8.30
#